data_AF-A0AAD5WQS5-F1
#
_entry.id   AF-A0AAD5WQS5-F1
#
_cell.length_a   1.000
_cell.length_b   1.000
_cell.length_c   1.000
_cell.angle_alpha   90.00
_cell.angle_beta   90.00
_cell.angle_gamma   90.00
#
_symmetry.space_group_name_H-M   'P 1'
#
loop_
_entity.id
_entity.type
_entity.pdbx_description
1 polymer ?
#
loop_
_entity_poly.entity_id
_entity_poly.type
_entity_poly.pdbx_seq_one_letter_code
_entity_poly.pdbx_strand_id
1 'polypeptide(L)'
;MLSRFLLPVGVALLGANLAVADQESCDLDNKCPEDTPCCSQYGQCGVGAYCLGGCDPRMSFSIESCAPIPVCESRTFSMDSLDGIVDVSEYLGDASKADFVSQGEPIAYNDNVLLTMPPRSVGTVLATTVNIWYGTIKAKLKTSRGAGVVTAFILLSDVKDEIDYEFVGTELETAQTNYYFQGVTDYGNSQNISLSDTFSNWHEYEIRWTPDKITWLVDGQEGRTKKRSETWDDENQRWNYPQTPSRLQISIWPGGADTNKEGTIEWAGGPIDWENHPDMENPGYYYATFGEISIECYDADSAPGTNKGVSYWFDDIAATNDTVVDGDKDTILGSFLATGLDMDKGKSDDDSSDDDDVATIPGGSSSGTGSTSGATSDEDSNSSDSSSSDDSSGGGGGDSSNSGSSGSSDSSSDSSCDTGSFSQDCNGGADSGAAPERVMGASALAGIVALGALLIL
;
A
#
# COMPACT_ATOMS: atom_id res chain seq x y z
N MET A 1 46.64 59.02 -22.32
CA MET A 1 46.51 57.78 -23.11
C MET A 1 46.27 56.63 -22.14
N LEU A 2 45.34 55.76 -22.53
CA LEU A 2 44.83 54.55 -21.86
C LEU A 2 43.84 54.72 -20.69
N SER A 3 42.58 54.64 -21.11
CA SER A 3 41.37 54.31 -20.36
C SER A 3 41.48 52.96 -19.65
N ARG A 4 41.04 52.88 -18.39
CA ARG A 4 40.87 51.63 -17.65
C ARG A 4 39.42 51.16 -17.82
N PHE A 5 39.23 50.09 -18.58
CA PHE A 5 37.97 49.35 -18.66
C PHE A 5 37.82 48.45 -17.42
N LEU A 6 36.70 48.62 -16.71
CA LEU A 6 36.17 47.66 -15.75
C LEU A 6 35.38 46.60 -16.53
N LEU A 7 35.76 45.33 -16.43
CA LEU A 7 34.94 44.19 -16.83
C LEU A 7 34.17 43.68 -15.58
N PRO A 8 32.85 43.52 -15.62
CA PRO A 8 32.14 42.74 -14.62
C PRO A 8 32.25 41.24 -14.96
N VAL A 9 32.74 40.45 -14.00
CA VAL A 9 32.65 38.99 -14.04
C VAL A 9 31.20 38.64 -13.75
N GLY A 10 30.44 38.27 -14.79
CA GLY A 10 29.12 37.67 -14.64
C GLY A 10 29.28 36.23 -14.17
N VAL A 11 28.90 35.97 -12.92
CA VAL A 11 28.69 34.60 -12.43
C VAL A 11 27.36 34.13 -13.00
N ALA A 12 27.43 33.27 -14.02
CA ALA A 12 26.27 32.53 -14.50
C ALA A 12 25.95 31.44 -13.46
N LEU A 13 24.99 31.71 -12.58
CA LEU A 13 24.30 30.67 -11.82
C LEU A 13 23.47 29.86 -12.83
N LEU A 14 24.03 28.78 -13.36
CA LEU A 14 23.21 27.69 -13.90
C LEU A 14 22.55 27.01 -12.70
N GLY A 15 21.33 27.43 -12.37
CA GLY A 15 20.43 26.62 -11.57
C GLY A 15 20.10 25.37 -12.38
N ALA A 16 20.64 24.22 -11.97
CA ALA A 16 20.08 22.94 -12.37
C ALA A 16 18.71 22.83 -11.68
N ASN A 17 17.66 23.24 -12.39
CA ASN A 17 16.33 22.73 -12.09
C ASN A 17 16.39 21.24 -12.42
N LEU A 18 16.62 20.39 -11.42
CA LEU A 18 16.19 19.01 -11.49
C LEU A 18 14.66 19.07 -11.62
N ALA A 19 14.17 19.02 -12.85
CA ALA A 19 12.78 18.70 -13.09
C ALA A 19 12.63 17.27 -12.58
N VAL A 20 12.00 17.12 -11.41
CA VAL A 20 11.36 15.85 -11.07
C VAL A 20 10.36 15.66 -12.21
N ALA A 21 10.62 14.70 -13.10
CA ALA A 21 9.65 14.36 -14.12
C ALA A 21 8.38 13.96 -13.39
N ASP A 22 7.26 14.63 -13.68
CA ASP A 22 5.96 14.17 -13.22
C ASP A 22 5.80 12.73 -13.68
N GLN A 23 5.70 11.81 -12.72
CA GLN A 23 5.56 10.40 -13.03
C GLN A 23 4.24 10.17 -13.73
N GLU A 24 4.28 9.63 -14.95
CA GLU A 24 3.07 9.41 -15.75
C GLU A 24 2.14 8.41 -15.05
N SER A 25 0.85 8.75 -15.00
CA SER A 25 -0.19 7.91 -14.39
C SER A 25 -0.86 7.02 -15.41
N CYS A 26 -1.36 5.87 -14.98
CA CYS A 26 -2.12 4.93 -15.80
C CYS A 26 -3.40 4.46 -15.12
N ASP A 27 -4.41 4.22 -15.94
CA ASP A 27 -5.71 3.68 -15.56
C ASP A 27 -6.32 2.89 -16.76
N LEU A 28 -7.59 2.49 -16.67
CA LEU A 28 -8.24 1.72 -17.75
C LEU A 28 -8.47 2.55 -19.03
N ASP A 29 -8.49 3.87 -18.93
CA ASP A 29 -8.70 4.80 -20.04
C ASP A 29 -7.37 5.36 -20.58
N ASN A 30 -6.34 5.45 -19.73
CA ASN A 30 -5.03 6.02 -20.02
C ASN A 30 -3.92 4.97 -19.82
N LYS A 31 -3.43 4.41 -20.92
CA LYS A 31 -2.34 3.42 -20.89
C LYS A 31 -0.98 4.08 -20.79
N CYS A 32 -0.04 3.38 -20.17
CA CYS A 32 1.36 3.78 -20.18
C CYS A 32 1.97 3.87 -21.60
N PRO A 33 2.95 4.74 -21.82
CA PRO A 33 3.67 4.85 -23.10
C PRO A 33 4.69 3.71 -23.27
N GLU A 34 5.22 3.55 -24.48
CA GLU A 34 6.12 2.43 -24.83
C GLU A 34 7.45 2.44 -24.07
N ASP A 35 7.96 3.61 -23.69
CA ASP A 35 9.24 3.79 -23.00
C ASP A 35 9.17 3.53 -21.49
N THR A 36 7.97 3.66 -20.89
CA THR A 36 7.68 3.30 -19.49
C THR A 36 6.45 2.38 -19.42
N PRO A 37 6.50 1.18 -20.04
CA PRO A 37 5.32 0.45 -20.49
C PRO A 37 4.50 -0.22 -19.38
N CYS A 38 5.03 -0.30 -18.15
CA CYS A 38 4.43 -1.06 -17.07
C CYS A 38 3.62 -0.15 -16.15
N CYS A 39 2.33 -0.46 -15.99
CA CYS A 39 1.46 0.22 -15.05
C CYS A 39 1.49 -0.49 -13.70
N SER A 40 2.16 0.09 -12.70
CA SER A 40 2.26 -0.50 -11.36
C SER A 40 0.92 -0.53 -10.61
N GLN A 41 0.91 -1.22 -9.47
CA GLN A 41 -0.22 -1.34 -8.55
C GLN A 41 -0.85 0.01 -8.17
N TYR A 42 -0.02 1.06 -8.13
CA TYR A 42 -0.39 2.41 -7.72
C TYR A 42 -0.84 3.30 -8.88
N GLY A 43 -0.97 2.76 -10.10
CA GLY A 43 -1.38 3.53 -11.28
C GLY A 43 -0.27 4.45 -11.80
N GLN A 44 0.99 4.00 -11.71
CA GLN A 44 2.16 4.74 -12.16
C GLN A 44 2.91 3.97 -13.25
N CYS A 45 3.33 4.67 -14.30
CA CYS A 45 4.10 4.11 -15.40
C CYS A 45 5.59 4.05 -15.10
N GLY A 46 6.25 2.98 -15.53
CA GLY A 46 7.69 2.79 -15.34
C GLY A 46 8.26 1.53 -15.99
N VAL A 47 9.49 1.19 -15.58
CA VAL A 47 10.27 0.00 -16.00
C VAL A 47 10.83 -0.72 -14.76
N GLY A 48 11.32 -1.95 -14.90
CA GLY A 48 11.93 -2.67 -13.76
C GLY A 48 10.88 -3.04 -12.72
N ALA A 49 11.00 -2.49 -11.50
CA ALA A 49 10.12 -2.81 -10.38
C ALA A 49 8.62 -2.54 -10.67
N TYR A 50 8.29 -1.59 -11.55
CA TYR A 50 6.91 -1.33 -12.00
C TYR A 50 6.29 -2.48 -12.79
N CYS A 51 7.14 -3.31 -13.41
CA CYS A 51 6.75 -4.45 -14.24
C CYS A 51 6.60 -5.73 -13.43
N LEU A 52 7.04 -5.73 -12.18
CA LEU A 52 6.89 -6.84 -11.24
C LEU A 52 5.59 -6.70 -10.46
N GLY A 53 5.34 -7.65 -9.56
CA GLY A 53 4.05 -7.87 -8.91
C GLY A 53 3.23 -6.61 -8.64
N GLY A 54 1.99 -6.64 -9.11
CA GLY A 54 1.05 -5.52 -9.12
C GLY A 54 0.98 -4.78 -10.46
N CYS A 55 1.78 -5.17 -11.46
CA CYS A 55 1.71 -4.59 -12.80
C CYS A 55 0.41 -4.98 -13.51
N ASP A 56 -0.46 -4.03 -13.81
CA ASP A 56 -1.75 -4.30 -14.46
C ASP A 56 -1.59 -4.29 -16.00
N PRO A 57 -1.68 -5.43 -16.69
CA PRO A 57 -1.52 -5.49 -18.14
C PRO A 57 -2.63 -4.74 -18.91
N ARG A 58 -3.78 -4.49 -18.28
CA ARG A 58 -4.91 -3.78 -18.90
C ARG A 58 -4.61 -2.29 -19.04
N MET A 59 -3.93 -1.74 -18.05
CA MET A 59 -3.53 -0.33 -17.93
C MET A 59 -2.11 -0.08 -18.48
N SER A 60 -1.36 -1.15 -18.75
CA SER A 60 -0.04 -1.08 -19.37
C SER A 60 -0.09 -0.81 -20.88
N PHE A 61 1.05 -0.45 -21.46
CA PHE A 61 1.21 -0.17 -22.89
C PHE A 61 0.68 -1.34 -23.75
N SER A 62 1.00 -2.57 -23.35
CA SER A 62 0.52 -3.80 -23.97
C SER A 62 0.32 -4.91 -22.92
N ILE A 63 -0.34 -6.00 -23.31
CA ILE A 63 -0.52 -7.17 -22.42
C ILE A 63 0.80 -7.85 -22.04
N GLU A 64 1.84 -7.67 -22.86
CA GLU A 64 3.18 -8.25 -22.65
C GLU A 64 4.10 -7.32 -21.85
N SER A 65 3.62 -6.14 -21.45
CA SER A 65 4.46 -5.15 -20.76
C SER A 65 4.88 -5.60 -19.37
N CYS A 66 3.99 -6.28 -18.64
CA CYS A 66 4.28 -6.80 -17.31
C CYS A 66 5.12 -8.08 -17.40
N ALA A 67 6.01 -8.28 -16.42
CA ALA A 67 6.72 -9.54 -16.28
C ALA A 67 5.72 -10.65 -15.88
N PRO A 68 5.86 -11.88 -16.42
CA PRO A 68 5.14 -13.04 -15.91
C PRO A 68 5.40 -13.23 -14.40
N ILE A 69 4.38 -13.66 -13.68
CA ILE A 69 4.40 -13.73 -12.22
C ILE A 69 4.65 -15.16 -11.71
N PRO A 70 5.50 -15.39 -10.70
CA PRO A 70 5.81 -16.74 -10.22
C PRO A 70 4.57 -17.50 -9.72
N VAL A 71 4.45 -18.79 -10.09
CA VAL A 71 3.35 -19.65 -9.65
C VAL A 71 3.39 -19.92 -8.15
N CYS A 72 2.24 -20.37 -7.62
CA CYS A 72 2.07 -20.67 -6.21
C CYS A 72 2.98 -21.83 -5.76
N GLU A 73 3.60 -21.70 -4.59
CA GLU A 73 4.25 -22.80 -3.89
C GLU A 73 3.70 -22.92 -2.45
N SER A 74 3.26 -24.12 -2.07
CA SER A 74 2.75 -24.34 -0.71
C SER A 74 3.90 -24.28 0.29
N ARG A 75 3.81 -23.37 1.26
CA ARG A 75 4.88 -23.09 2.22
C ARG A 75 4.32 -22.58 3.54
N THR A 76 5.08 -22.79 4.61
CA THR A 76 4.86 -22.18 5.92
C THR A 76 6.06 -21.30 6.25
N PHE A 77 5.78 -20.06 6.66
CA PHE A 77 6.76 -19.04 7.05
C PHE A 77 6.62 -18.81 8.54
N SER A 78 7.68 -18.99 9.32
CA SER A 78 7.67 -18.81 10.77
C SER A 78 7.52 -17.33 11.19
N MET A 79 7.92 -16.40 10.33
CA MET A 79 7.98 -14.96 10.59
C MET A 79 8.74 -14.62 11.88
N ASP A 80 9.85 -15.31 12.17
CA ASP A 80 10.67 -15.13 13.38
C ASP A 80 11.98 -14.36 13.14
N SER A 81 12.35 -14.15 11.87
CA SER A 81 13.46 -13.31 11.43
C SER A 81 13.09 -12.52 10.17
N LEU A 82 14.01 -11.69 9.67
CA LEU A 82 13.88 -11.01 8.37
C LEU A 82 14.46 -11.85 7.22
N ASP A 83 14.87 -13.10 7.48
CA ASP A 83 15.38 -13.98 6.42
C ASP A 83 14.28 -14.26 5.40
N GLY A 84 14.62 -14.20 4.11
CA GLY A 84 13.64 -14.36 3.03
C GLY A 84 12.81 -13.10 2.75
N ILE A 85 13.03 -11.99 3.46
CA ILE A 85 12.42 -10.69 3.15
C ILE A 85 13.47 -9.83 2.46
N VAL A 86 13.15 -9.30 1.28
CA VAL A 86 14.02 -8.42 0.49
C VAL A 86 13.33 -7.08 0.24
N ASP A 87 14.09 -5.99 0.17
CA ASP A 87 13.52 -4.70 -0.24
C ASP A 87 13.12 -4.73 -1.71
N VAL A 88 12.02 -4.05 -2.06
CA VAL A 88 11.53 -3.96 -3.44
C VAL A 88 12.56 -3.37 -4.42
N SER A 89 13.46 -2.51 -3.95
CA SER A 89 14.55 -1.93 -4.76
C SER A 89 15.65 -2.92 -5.11
N GLU A 90 15.63 -4.12 -4.54
CA GLU A 90 16.61 -5.17 -4.79
C GLU A 90 15.99 -6.41 -5.47
N TYR A 91 14.66 -6.47 -5.58
CA TYR A 91 13.96 -7.63 -6.11
C TYR A 91 13.73 -7.56 -7.62
N LEU A 92 14.26 -8.54 -8.35
CA LEU A 92 14.14 -8.65 -9.81
C LEU A 92 13.16 -9.72 -10.28
N GLY A 93 12.35 -10.31 -9.40
CA GLY A 93 11.34 -11.33 -9.79
C GLY A 93 11.75 -12.80 -9.57
N ASP A 94 12.88 -13.06 -8.90
CA ASP A 94 13.32 -14.41 -8.54
C ASP A 94 12.73 -14.87 -7.19
N ALA A 95 11.58 -15.55 -7.24
CA ALA A 95 10.91 -16.09 -6.06
C ALA A 95 11.70 -17.18 -5.32
N SER A 96 12.81 -17.69 -5.89
CA SER A 96 13.69 -18.62 -5.18
C SER A 96 14.64 -17.95 -4.19
N LYS A 97 14.78 -16.61 -4.27
CA LYS A 97 15.70 -15.81 -3.44
C LYS A 97 15.03 -15.16 -2.24
N ALA A 98 13.74 -14.90 -2.32
CA ALA A 98 12.97 -14.26 -1.27
C ALA A 98 11.55 -14.82 -1.22
N ASP A 99 11.01 -14.89 -0.02
CA ASP A 99 9.62 -15.23 0.28
C ASP A 99 8.71 -14.02 0.13
N PHE A 100 9.20 -12.87 0.59
CA PHE A 100 8.48 -11.60 0.60
C PHE A 100 9.32 -10.46 0.05
N VAL A 101 8.63 -9.54 -0.61
CA VAL A 101 9.15 -8.23 -0.99
C VAL A 101 8.60 -7.20 -0.01
N SER A 102 9.47 -6.37 0.54
CA SER A 102 9.16 -5.31 1.49
C SER A 102 9.10 -3.94 0.81
N GLN A 103 8.11 -3.15 1.19
CA GLN A 103 8.11 -1.70 1.08
C GLN A 103 7.84 -1.13 2.47
N GLY A 104 8.78 -0.34 3.00
CA GLY A 104 8.77 0.09 4.40
C GLY A 104 9.73 -0.73 5.26
N GLU A 105 9.61 -0.60 6.57
CA GLU A 105 10.59 -1.12 7.55
C GLU A 105 9.97 -2.22 8.42
N PRO A 106 10.11 -3.50 8.05
CA PRO A 106 9.84 -4.61 8.94
C PRO A 106 11.00 -4.78 9.93
N ILE A 107 10.70 -5.20 11.16
CA ILE A 107 11.73 -5.50 12.17
C ILE A 107 11.47 -6.86 12.81
N ALA A 108 12.53 -7.60 13.12
CA ALA A 108 12.43 -8.80 13.94
C ALA A 108 12.40 -8.42 15.44
N TYR A 109 11.41 -8.92 16.16
CA TYR A 109 11.23 -8.65 17.59
C TYR A 109 10.58 -9.82 18.31
N ASN A 110 11.24 -10.34 19.36
CA ASN A 110 10.75 -11.45 20.19
C ASN A 110 10.24 -12.66 19.38
N ASP A 111 11.07 -13.18 18.46
CA ASP A 111 10.74 -14.32 17.58
C ASP A 111 9.48 -14.08 16.72
N ASN A 112 9.24 -12.83 16.31
CA ASN A 112 8.16 -12.41 15.41
C ASN A 112 8.66 -11.30 14.47
N VAL A 113 7.95 -11.04 13.38
CA VAL A 113 8.14 -9.87 12.52
C VAL A 113 7.10 -8.81 12.86
N LEU A 114 7.56 -7.59 13.10
CA LEU A 114 6.70 -6.41 13.20
C LEU A 114 6.73 -5.66 11.88
N LEU A 115 5.56 -5.31 11.36
CA LEU A 115 5.45 -4.27 10.35
C LEU A 115 5.28 -2.94 11.05
N THR A 116 6.14 -1.97 10.76
CA THR A 116 6.15 -0.70 11.46
C THR A 116 5.53 0.42 10.63
N MET A 117 5.01 1.42 11.32
CA MET A 117 4.57 2.67 10.73
C MET A 117 5.12 3.82 11.59
N PRO A 118 6.36 4.27 11.30
CA PRO A 118 6.95 5.45 11.92
C PRO A 118 6.12 6.73 11.65
N PRO A 119 6.37 7.81 12.42
CA PRO A 119 5.59 9.04 12.33
C PRO A 119 5.54 9.58 10.90
N ARG A 120 4.31 9.77 10.39
CA ARG A 120 4.04 10.35 9.05
C ARG A 120 4.64 9.54 7.88
N SER A 121 4.93 8.25 8.10
CA SER A 121 5.28 7.31 7.03
C SER A 121 4.04 6.75 6.35
N VAL A 122 4.22 6.10 5.19
CA VAL A 122 3.18 5.32 4.51
C VAL A 122 2.97 3.92 5.12
N GLY A 123 3.72 3.57 6.16
CA GLY A 123 3.68 2.27 6.80
C GLY A 123 4.59 1.25 6.13
N THR A 124 4.25 -0.03 6.32
CA THR A 124 5.03 -1.16 5.80
C THR A 124 4.09 -2.19 5.19
N VAL A 125 4.45 -2.72 4.02
CA VAL A 125 3.80 -3.85 3.38
C VAL A 125 4.83 -4.93 3.04
N LEU A 126 4.47 -6.18 3.31
CA LEU A 126 5.16 -7.35 2.75
C LEU A 126 4.23 -8.04 1.76
N ALA A 127 4.73 -8.29 0.55
CA ALA A 127 4.02 -9.00 -0.50
C ALA A 127 4.74 -10.30 -0.84
N THR A 128 4.04 -11.43 -0.98
CA THR A 128 4.67 -12.68 -1.38
C THR A 128 5.28 -12.58 -2.79
N THR A 129 6.40 -13.26 -3.00
CA THR A 129 7.05 -13.38 -4.32
C THR A 129 6.33 -14.34 -5.25
N VAL A 130 5.56 -15.29 -4.69
CA VAL A 130 4.68 -16.23 -5.40
C VAL A 130 3.23 -15.74 -5.43
N ASN A 131 2.48 -16.23 -6.42
CA ASN A 131 1.09 -15.84 -6.66
C ASN A 131 0.16 -17.03 -6.49
N ILE A 132 -0.91 -16.83 -5.73
CA ILE A 132 -1.85 -17.85 -5.31
C ILE A 132 -3.04 -17.79 -6.25
N TRP A 133 -3.36 -18.89 -6.94
CA TRP A 133 -4.55 -18.96 -7.79
C TRP A 133 -5.51 -19.99 -7.22
N TYR A 134 -6.34 -19.52 -6.29
CA TYR A 134 -7.07 -20.33 -5.31
C TYR A 134 -6.12 -21.04 -4.32
N GLY A 135 -6.67 -21.45 -3.17
CA GLY A 135 -5.93 -22.12 -2.11
C GLY A 135 -6.48 -21.82 -0.72
N THR A 136 -5.71 -22.22 0.29
CA THR A 136 -5.94 -21.85 1.68
C THR A 136 -4.77 -21.03 2.18
N ILE A 137 -5.03 -19.87 2.77
CA ILE A 137 -4.01 -18.98 3.31
C ILE A 137 -4.35 -18.73 4.77
N LYS A 138 -3.37 -18.90 5.65
CA LYS A 138 -3.50 -18.61 7.08
C LYS A 138 -2.44 -17.61 7.51
N ALA A 139 -2.81 -16.68 8.37
CA ALA A 139 -1.87 -15.81 9.05
C ALA A 139 -2.23 -15.72 10.52
N LYS A 140 -1.24 -15.95 11.39
CA LYS A 140 -1.35 -15.67 12.81
C LYS A 140 -0.81 -14.27 13.07
N LEU A 141 -1.67 -13.33 13.50
CA LEU A 141 -1.25 -11.94 13.74
C LEU A 141 -1.92 -11.31 14.96
N LYS A 142 -1.30 -10.23 15.45
CA LYS A 142 -1.89 -9.20 16.29
C LYS A 142 -1.86 -7.88 15.53
N THR A 143 -2.98 -7.17 15.55
CA THR A 143 -3.16 -5.93 14.79
C THR A 143 -2.55 -4.74 15.53
N SER A 144 -2.52 -3.59 14.87
CA SER A 144 -2.23 -2.29 15.50
C SER A 144 -3.50 -1.68 16.13
N ARG A 145 -3.34 -0.54 16.80
CA ARG A 145 -4.42 0.22 17.47
C ARG A 145 -4.29 1.72 17.24
N GLY A 146 -5.36 2.45 17.51
CA GLY A 146 -5.43 3.91 17.40
C GLY A 146 -6.28 4.36 16.21
N ALA A 147 -6.79 5.60 16.29
CA ALA A 147 -7.52 6.23 15.20
C ALA A 147 -6.64 6.35 13.95
N GLY A 148 -7.22 6.03 12.79
CA GLY A 148 -6.58 6.14 11.50
C GLY A 148 -5.53 5.07 11.18
N VAL A 149 -5.24 4.16 12.10
CA VAL A 149 -4.22 3.11 11.91
C VAL A 149 -4.92 1.83 11.47
N VAL A 150 -4.54 1.31 10.30
CA VAL A 150 -5.14 0.11 9.73
C VAL A 150 -4.10 -0.99 9.58
N THR A 151 -4.44 -2.20 10.01
CA THR A 151 -3.69 -3.43 9.68
C THR A 151 -4.46 -4.20 8.62
N ALA A 152 -3.77 -4.79 7.65
CA ALA A 152 -4.42 -5.54 6.58
C ALA A 152 -3.77 -6.91 6.31
N PHE A 153 -4.60 -7.86 5.90
CA PHE A 153 -4.25 -9.19 5.41
C PHE A 153 -5.06 -9.46 4.15
N ILE A 154 -4.42 -9.30 2.99
CA ILE A 154 -5.08 -9.14 1.69
C ILE A 154 -4.50 -10.14 0.68
N LEU A 155 -5.34 -10.72 -0.16
CA LEU A 155 -4.94 -11.29 -1.45
C LEU A 155 -5.23 -10.27 -2.54
N LEU A 156 -4.22 -9.83 -3.27
CA LEU A 156 -4.36 -8.85 -4.36
C LEU A 156 -3.68 -9.35 -5.64
N SER A 157 -4.44 -9.38 -6.73
CA SER A 157 -3.91 -9.68 -8.07
C SER A 157 -3.43 -8.42 -8.78
N ASP A 158 -2.62 -8.63 -9.81
CA ASP A 158 -2.17 -7.60 -10.76
C ASP A 158 -3.34 -6.83 -11.41
N VAL A 159 -4.48 -7.49 -11.55
CA VAL A 159 -5.70 -6.90 -12.13
C VAL A 159 -6.71 -6.49 -11.07
N LYS A 160 -6.30 -6.39 -9.81
CA LYS A 160 -7.09 -5.82 -8.70
C LYS A 160 -8.32 -6.65 -8.30
N ASP A 161 -8.32 -7.95 -8.56
CA ASP A 161 -9.10 -8.87 -7.73
C ASP A 161 -8.53 -8.87 -6.31
N GLU A 162 -9.41 -8.71 -5.32
CA GLU A 162 -9.05 -8.50 -3.92
C GLU A 162 -9.90 -9.38 -2.99
N ILE A 163 -9.27 -9.96 -1.97
CA ILE A 163 -9.93 -10.65 -0.85
C ILE A 163 -9.21 -10.23 0.42
N ASP A 164 -9.91 -9.63 1.38
CA ASP A 164 -9.24 -9.00 2.52
C ASP A 164 -9.85 -9.33 3.88
N TYR A 165 -8.97 -9.20 4.86
CA TYR A 165 -9.30 -8.76 6.20
C TYR A 165 -8.68 -7.37 6.44
N GLU A 166 -9.46 -6.46 6.99
CA GLU A 166 -9.02 -5.16 7.46
C GLU A 166 -9.36 -4.98 8.94
N PHE A 167 -8.43 -4.36 9.67
CA PHE A 167 -8.55 -4.10 11.10
C PHE A 167 -8.32 -2.62 11.36
N VAL A 168 -9.42 -1.93 11.70
CA VAL A 168 -9.38 -0.52 12.08
C VAL A 168 -8.95 -0.42 13.53
N GLY A 169 -7.92 0.37 13.83
CA GLY A 169 -7.30 0.44 15.16
C GLY A 169 -8.19 0.96 16.29
N THR A 170 -9.37 1.50 15.99
CA THR A 170 -10.41 1.86 16.95
C THR A 170 -11.44 0.75 17.21
N GLU A 171 -11.43 -0.31 16.40
CA GLU A 171 -12.41 -1.42 16.42
C GLU A 171 -11.74 -2.75 16.77
N LEU A 172 -11.10 -2.82 17.95
CA LEU A 172 -10.25 -3.97 18.32
C LEU A 172 -10.98 -5.30 18.49
N GLU A 173 -12.32 -5.34 18.49
CA GLU A 173 -13.14 -6.57 18.58
C GLU A 173 -13.80 -6.95 17.24
N THR A 174 -13.31 -6.39 16.14
CA THR A 174 -13.86 -6.56 14.79
C THR A 174 -12.76 -6.88 13.78
N ALA A 175 -13.03 -7.87 12.93
CA ALA A 175 -12.32 -8.07 11.68
C ALA A 175 -13.28 -7.73 10.53
N GLN A 176 -12.98 -6.71 9.75
CA GLN A 176 -13.76 -6.38 8.56
C GLN A 176 -13.30 -7.28 7.42
N THR A 177 -14.23 -7.84 6.67
CA THR A 177 -13.92 -8.66 5.49
C THR A 177 -14.53 -8.03 4.26
N ASN A 178 -13.80 -8.04 3.16
CA ASN A 178 -14.28 -7.53 1.90
C ASN A 178 -13.71 -8.32 0.73
N TYR A 179 -14.23 -8.03 -0.46
CA TYR A 179 -13.69 -8.52 -1.70
C TYR A 179 -14.03 -7.55 -2.84
N TYR A 180 -13.15 -7.48 -3.84
CA TYR A 180 -13.36 -6.69 -5.04
C TYR A 180 -13.03 -7.52 -6.27
N PHE A 181 -13.76 -7.27 -7.35
CA PHE A 181 -13.46 -7.83 -8.66
C PHE A 181 -12.89 -6.74 -9.54
N GLN A 182 -11.68 -6.97 -10.04
CA GLN A 182 -11.02 -6.13 -11.01
C GLN A 182 -10.91 -4.63 -10.64
N GLY A 183 -10.79 -4.32 -9.34
CA GLY A 183 -10.69 -2.96 -8.82
C GLY A 183 -11.99 -2.18 -8.81
N VAL A 184 -13.13 -2.81 -9.13
CA VAL A 184 -14.44 -2.19 -9.06
C VAL A 184 -14.89 -2.15 -7.61
N THR A 185 -14.96 -0.95 -7.04
CA THR A 185 -15.37 -0.76 -5.65
C THR A 185 -16.87 -0.95 -5.46
N ASP A 186 -17.24 -1.85 -4.56
CA ASP A 186 -18.61 -2.02 -4.06
C ASP A 186 -18.59 -2.07 -2.54
N TYR A 187 -18.89 -0.93 -1.93
CA TYR A 187 -18.90 -0.72 -0.48
C TYR A 187 -19.98 -1.55 0.24
N GLY A 188 -20.93 -2.14 -0.49
CA GLY A 188 -21.95 -3.04 0.06
C GLY A 188 -21.43 -4.46 0.36
N ASN A 189 -20.22 -4.81 -0.10
CA ASN A 189 -19.65 -6.14 0.10
C ASN A 189 -19.04 -6.36 1.48
N SER A 190 -18.78 -5.31 2.27
CA SER A 190 -18.13 -5.47 3.57
C SER A 190 -19.04 -6.18 4.59
N GLN A 191 -18.45 -7.10 5.38
CA GLN A 191 -19.09 -7.73 6.52
C GLN A 191 -18.09 -7.93 7.66
N ASN A 192 -18.58 -7.79 8.88
CA ASN A 192 -17.75 -7.86 10.08
C ASN A 192 -17.84 -9.24 10.72
N ILE A 193 -16.70 -9.72 11.20
CA ILE A 193 -16.60 -10.87 12.10
C ILE A 193 -16.23 -10.32 13.48
N SER A 194 -17.03 -10.65 14.49
CA SER A 194 -16.73 -10.29 15.89
C SER A 194 -15.79 -11.30 16.53
N LEU A 195 -14.81 -10.81 17.27
CA LEU A 195 -13.77 -11.59 17.93
C LEU A 195 -13.27 -10.88 19.19
N SER A 196 -12.33 -11.47 19.92
CA SER A 196 -11.69 -10.78 21.05
C SER A 196 -10.67 -9.75 20.57
N ASP A 197 -10.19 -8.94 21.52
CA ASP A 197 -9.22 -7.87 21.28
C ASP A 197 -8.04 -8.31 20.39
N THR A 198 -7.97 -7.71 19.20
CA THR A 198 -7.04 -8.06 18.11
C THR A 198 -5.63 -7.53 18.30
N PHE A 199 -5.45 -6.50 19.13
CA PHE A 199 -4.15 -5.94 19.47
C PHE A 199 -3.44 -6.77 20.54
N SER A 200 -4.19 -7.22 21.56
CA SER A 200 -3.66 -7.92 22.72
C SER A 200 -3.55 -9.43 22.51
N ASN A 201 -4.46 -10.01 21.72
CA ASN A 201 -4.54 -11.46 21.52
C ASN A 201 -4.10 -11.88 20.12
N TRP A 202 -3.37 -12.99 20.07
CA TRP A 202 -3.10 -13.67 18.81
C TRP A 202 -4.37 -14.32 18.27
N HIS A 203 -4.64 -14.09 17.00
CA HIS A 203 -5.70 -14.76 16.25
C HIS A 203 -5.12 -15.40 14.99
N GLU A 204 -5.67 -16.54 14.59
CA GLU A 204 -5.42 -17.13 13.27
C GLU A 204 -6.54 -16.72 12.31
N TYR A 205 -6.19 -15.99 11.26
CA TYR A 205 -7.10 -15.61 10.19
C TYR A 205 -6.86 -16.51 8.99
N GLU A 206 -7.92 -17.04 8.41
CA GLU A 206 -7.82 -17.99 7.30
C GLU A 206 -8.76 -17.60 6.16
N ILE A 207 -8.20 -17.53 4.95
CA ILE A 207 -8.95 -17.40 3.71
C ILE A 207 -8.91 -18.75 3.00
N ARG A 208 -10.06 -19.38 2.83
CA ARG A 208 -10.24 -20.52 1.91
C ARG A 208 -10.87 -20.00 0.63
N TRP A 209 -10.11 -20.02 -0.44
CA TRP A 209 -10.53 -19.49 -1.73
C TRP A 209 -10.52 -20.59 -2.78
N THR A 210 -11.66 -20.79 -3.42
CA THR A 210 -11.87 -21.81 -4.46
C THR A 210 -12.55 -21.16 -5.66
N PRO A 211 -12.66 -21.86 -6.81
CA PRO A 211 -13.43 -21.33 -7.94
C PRO A 211 -14.91 -21.03 -7.62
N ASP A 212 -15.48 -21.66 -6.59
CA ASP A 212 -16.91 -21.57 -6.28
C ASP A 212 -17.25 -20.66 -5.09
N LYS A 213 -16.31 -20.48 -4.15
CA LYS A 213 -16.54 -19.69 -2.93
C LYS A 213 -15.26 -19.23 -2.24
N ILE A 214 -15.39 -18.13 -1.50
CA ILE A 214 -14.44 -17.67 -0.49
C ILE A 214 -15.07 -17.90 0.88
N THR A 215 -14.30 -18.45 1.81
CA THR A 215 -14.69 -18.57 3.22
C THR A 215 -13.60 -17.92 4.08
N TRP A 216 -14.02 -16.98 4.93
CA TRP A 216 -13.20 -16.30 5.93
C TRP A 216 -13.43 -16.97 7.28
N LEU A 217 -12.34 -17.37 7.95
CA LEU A 217 -12.37 -17.95 9.28
C LEU A 217 -11.49 -17.17 10.26
N VAL A 218 -11.88 -17.18 11.53
CA VAL A 218 -11.08 -16.71 12.66
C VAL A 218 -11.00 -17.83 13.68
N ASP A 219 -9.79 -18.20 14.08
CA ASP A 219 -9.51 -19.28 15.04
C ASP A 219 -10.22 -20.60 14.68
N GLY A 220 -10.24 -20.92 13.38
CA GLY A 220 -10.88 -22.10 12.82
C GLY A 220 -12.41 -22.06 12.74
N GLN A 221 -13.04 -20.93 13.10
CA GLN A 221 -14.49 -20.73 13.01
C GLN A 221 -14.86 -19.94 11.75
N GLU A 222 -15.78 -20.46 10.94
CA GLU A 222 -16.28 -19.74 9.76
C GLU A 222 -17.07 -18.49 10.20
N GLY A 223 -16.57 -17.31 9.84
CA GLY A 223 -17.24 -16.03 10.09
C GLY A 223 -18.03 -15.54 8.88
N ARG A 224 -17.56 -15.83 7.67
CA ARG A 224 -18.22 -15.44 6.41
C ARG A 224 -17.96 -16.44 5.29
N THR A 225 -18.95 -16.61 4.42
CA THR A 225 -18.77 -17.24 3.11
C THR A 225 -19.41 -16.38 2.03
N LYS A 226 -18.72 -16.18 0.90
CA LYS A 226 -19.27 -15.58 -0.32
C LYS A 226 -19.18 -16.59 -1.45
N LYS A 227 -20.30 -16.92 -2.08
CA LYS A 227 -20.31 -17.83 -3.24
C LYS A 227 -20.14 -17.03 -4.52
N ARG A 228 -19.41 -17.58 -5.48
CA ARG A 228 -19.33 -17.04 -6.85
C ARG A 228 -20.72 -16.89 -7.47
N SER A 229 -21.62 -17.84 -7.22
CA SER A 229 -23.00 -17.78 -7.72
C SER A 229 -23.80 -16.55 -7.24
N GLU A 230 -23.33 -15.86 -6.20
CA GLU A 230 -23.95 -14.66 -5.62
C GLU A 230 -23.32 -13.35 -6.15
N THR A 231 -22.45 -13.44 -7.16
CA THR A 231 -21.74 -12.29 -7.76
C THR A 231 -22.07 -12.12 -9.25
N TRP A 232 -23.19 -12.66 -9.72
CA TRP A 232 -23.62 -12.47 -11.11
C TRP A 232 -23.91 -10.99 -11.34
N ASP A 233 -23.25 -10.43 -12.35
CA ASP A 233 -23.52 -9.11 -12.87
C ASP A 233 -24.34 -9.26 -14.15
N ASP A 234 -25.63 -8.92 -14.07
CA ASP A 234 -26.56 -9.05 -15.20
C ASP A 234 -26.31 -7.99 -16.28
N GLU A 235 -25.66 -6.87 -15.95
CA GLU A 235 -25.33 -5.84 -16.93
C GLU A 235 -24.14 -6.27 -17.78
N ASN A 236 -23.09 -6.79 -17.13
CA ASN A 236 -21.85 -7.19 -17.80
C ASN A 236 -21.79 -8.68 -18.16
N GLN A 237 -22.82 -9.46 -17.82
CA GLN A 237 -22.94 -10.89 -18.09
C GLN A 237 -21.73 -11.71 -17.61
N ARG A 238 -21.24 -11.39 -16.41
CA ARG A 238 -20.03 -12.00 -15.83
C ARG A 238 -20.16 -12.20 -14.32
N TRP A 239 -19.26 -12.98 -13.75
CA TRP A 239 -19.13 -13.15 -12.31
C TRP A 239 -18.13 -12.12 -11.78
N ASN A 240 -18.60 -11.16 -10.99
CA ASN A 240 -17.73 -10.21 -10.26
C ASN A 240 -17.18 -10.90 -9.00
N TYR A 241 -16.38 -11.95 -9.20
CA TYR A 241 -15.80 -12.80 -8.17
C TYR A 241 -14.27 -12.83 -8.34
N PRO A 242 -13.49 -12.68 -7.26
CA PRO A 242 -12.03 -12.81 -7.31
C PRO A 242 -11.60 -14.16 -7.87
N GLN A 243 -10.87 -14.14 -8.97
CA GLN A 243 -10.65 -15.32 -9.80
C GLN A 243 -9.30 -15.35 -10.51
N THR A 244 -8.40 -14.39 -10.28
CA THR A 244 -7.07 -14.32 -10.90
C THR A 244 -5.95 -14.48 -9.88
N PRO A 245 -4.75 -14.96 -10.26
CA PRO A 245 -3.63 -15.15 -9.35
C PRO A 245 -3.32 -13.90 -8.52
N SER A 246 -3.23 -14.06 -7.20
CA SER A 246 -3.06 -12.98 -6.24
C SER A 246 -1.87 -13.21 -5.32
N ARG A 247 -1.14 -12.14 -5.00
CA ARG A 247 -0.14 -12.18 -3.93
C ARG A 247 -0.82 -12.00 -2.59
N LEU A 248 -0.29 -12.65 -1.57
CA LEU A 248 -0.58 -12.28 -0.20
C LEU A 248 0.17 -10.97 0.11
N GLN A 249 -0.56 -9.95 0.55
CA GLN A 249 -0.04 -8.71 1.09
C GLN A 249 -0.48 -8.56 2.56
N ILE A 250 0.49 -8.36 3.44
CA ILE A 250 0.25 -8.01 4.84
C ILE A 250 0.81 -6.61 5.08
N SER A 251 0.07 -5.76 5.78
CA SER A 251 0.49 -4.37 5.96
C SER A 251 0.00 -3.73 7.25
N ILE A 252 0.67 -2.62 7.58
CA ILE A 252 0.16 -1.54 8.42
C ILE A 252 0.23 -0.26 7.60
N TRP A 253 -0.83 0.55 7.58
CA TRP A 253 -0.89 1.75 6.75
C TRP A 253 -1.77 2.85 7.38
N PRO A 254 -1.54 4.13 7.00
CA PRO A 254 -2.17 5.27 7.64
C PRO A 254 -3.51 5.63 6.97
N GLY A 255 -4.58 4.87 7.22
CA GLY A 255 -5.92 5.15 6.70
C GLY A 255 -6.45 6.55 7.07
N GLY A 256 -6.09 7.06 8.25
CA GLY A 256 -6.41 8.41 8.71
C GLY A 256 -5.38 9.49 8.37
N ALA A 257 -4.52 9.27 7.37
CA ALA A 257 -3.66 10.33 6.85
C ALA A 257 -4.50 11.47 6.24
N ASP A 258 -4.07 12.71 6.43
CA ASP A 258 -4.72 13.93 5.91
C ASP A 258 -4.71 14.01 4.38
N THR A 259 -3.83 13.24 3.74
CA THR A 259 -3.76 13.09 2.28
C THR A 259 -4.81 12.12 1.71
N ASN A 260 -5.47 11.31 2.55
CA ASN A 260 -6.51 10.40 2.10
C ASN A 260 -7.85 11.12 1.90
N LYS A 261 -8.78 10.46 1.20
CA LYS A 261 -10.16 10.95 1.04
C LYS A 261 -10.86 10.96 2.40
N GLU A 262 -11.72 11.96 2.62
CA GLU A 262 -12.47 12.12 3.87
C GLU A 262 -13.17 10.82 4.30
N GLY A 263 -13.87 10.14 3.40
CA GLY A 263 -14.55 8.88 3.72
C GLY A 263 -13.61 7.75 4.17
N THR A 264 -12.36 7.73 3.69
CA THR A 264 -11.33 6.78 4.15
C THR A 264 -10.85 7.14 5.56
N ILE A 265 -10.66 8.44 5.84
CA ILE A 265 -10.27 8.93 7.17
C ILE A 265 -11.38 8.62 8.18
N GLU A 266 -12.63 8.91 7.84
CA GLU A 266 -13.80 8.62 8.68
C GLU A 266 -13.94 7.12 8.96
N TRP A 267 -13.84 6.27 7.93
CA TRP A 267 -13.87 4.82 8.10
C TRP A 267 -12.74 4.30 9.00
N ALA A 268 -11.52 4.84 8.85
CA ALA A 268 -10.38 4.45 9.67
C ALA A 268 -10.48 4.95 11.13
N GLY A 269 -11.59 5.58 11.52
CA GLY A 269 -11.83 6.06 12.88
C GLY A 269 -11.30 7.46 13.16
N GLY A 270 -10.97 8.23 12.13
CA GLY A 270 -10.50 9.61 12.22
C GLY A 270 -8.99 9.77 11.99
N PRO A 271 -8.45 10.98 12.22
CA PRO A 271 -7.04 11.29 11.98
C PRO A 271 -6.12 10.55 12.95
N ILE A 272 -4.91 10.23 12.47
CA ILE A 272 -3.89 9.56 13.28
C ILE A 272 -3.27 10.54 14.30
N ASP A 273 -3.17 10.09 15.55
CA ASP A 273 -2.43 10.81 16.59
C ASP A 273 -0.94 10.46 16.52
N TRP A 274 -0.16 11.29 15.83
CA TRP A 274 1.28 11.12 15.68
C TRP A 274 2.10 11.67 16.86
N GLU A 275 1.47 12.33 17.83
CA GLU A 275 2.17 13.09 18.87
C GLU A 275 1.97 12.52 20.27
N ASN A 276 0.74 12.12 20.62
CA ASN A 276 0.36 11.79 22.00
C ASN A 276 -0.04 10.32 22.19
N HIS A 277 -0.06 9.52 21.13
CA HIS A 277 -0.41 8.11 21.24
C HIS A 277 0.67 7.34 22.01
N PRO A 278 0.33 6.40 22.93
CA PRO A 278 1.32 5.66 23.71
C PRO A 278 2.39 4.96 22.86
N ASP A 279 2.01 4.43 21.70
CA ASP A 279 2.96 3.75 20.80
C ASP A 279 3.89 4.74 20.07
N MET A 280 3.53 6.03 19.95
CA MET A 280 4.42 7.10 19.50
C MET A 280 5.39 7.56 20.59
N GLU A 281 5.01 7.45 21.87
CA GLU A 281 5.94 7.71 22.98
C GLU A 281 6.96 6.57 23.15
N ASN A 282 6.48 5.33 23.03
CA ASN A 282 7.29 4.12 23.11
C ASN A 282 6.54 2.95 22.44
N PRO A 283 7.03 2.40 21.31
CA PRO A 283 8.41 2.47 20.84
C PRO A 283 8.77 3.63 19.90
N GLY A 284 7.84 4.52 19.56
CA GLY A 284 8.05 5.59 18.58
C GLY A 284 7.46 5.32 17.20
N TYR A 285 6.66 4.26 17.05
CA TYR A 285 5.99 3.87 15.81
C TYR A 285 4.75 3.03 16.14
N TYR A 286 3.75 3.05 15.24
CA TYR A 286 2.68 2.06 15.26
C TYR A 286 3.19 0.75 14.68
N TYR A 287 2.61 -0.38 15.07
CA TYR A 287 3.07 -1.68 14.56
C TYR A 287 1.95 -2.72 14.56
N ALA A 288 2.08 -3.68 13.63
CA ALA A 288 1.34 -4.94 13.65
C ALA A 288 2.33 -6.10 13.80
N THR A 289 1.97 -7.14 14.55
CA THR A 289 2.84 -8.30 14.82
C THR A 289 2.38 -9.50 14.01
N PHE A 290 3.28 -10.10 13.24
CA PHE A 290 3.02 -11.30 12.46
C PHE A 290 3.86 -12.47 13.00
N GLY A 291 3.19 -13.59 13.24
CA GLY A 291 3.80 -14.88 13.51
C GLY A 291 3.61 -15.77 12.29
N GLU A 292 3.39 -17.07 12.49
CA GLU A 292 3.32 -18.05 11.40
C GLU A 292 2.29 -17.67 10.30
N ILE A 293 2.73 -17.76 9.05
CA ILE A 293 1.90 -17.65 7.84
C ILE A 293 2.01 -18.97 7.08
N SER A 294 0.91 -19.48 6.54
CA SER A 294 0.95 -20.64 5.65
C SER A 294 0.10 -20.45 4.41
N ILE A 295 0.61 -20.99 3.31
CA ILE A 295 -0.04 -21.03 2.00
C ILE A 295 -0.15 -22.49 1.59
N GLU A 296 -1.36 -22.92 1.30
CA GLU A 296 -1.66 -24.18 0.63
C GLU A 296 -2.26 -23.85 -0.73
N CYS A 297 -1.48 -24.05 -1.78
CA CYS A 297 -1.93 -23.79 -3.14
C CYS A 297 -3.05 -24.76 -3.56
N TYR A 298 -3.97 -24.27 -4.37
CA TYR A 298 -4.96 -25.14 -5.01
C TYR A 298 -4.27 -26.13 -5.96
N ASP A 299 -4.76 -27.37 -5.99
CA ASP A 299 -4.20 -28.46 -6.79
C ASP A 299 -5.22 -28.92 -7.84
N ALA A 300 -5.43 -28.10 -8.86
CA ALA A 300 -6.28 -28.47 -9.99
C ALA A 300 -5.49 -29.23 -11.08
N ASP A 301 -6.11 -30.24 -11.67
CA ASP A 301 -5.57 -30.96 -12.84
C ASP A 301 -5.72 -30.16 -14.15
N SER A 302 -6.65 -29.21 -14.17
CA SER A 302 -6.95 -28.37 -15.33
C SER A 302 -7.39 -26.98 -14.88
N ALA A 303 -7.09 -25.97 -15.69
CA ALA A 303 -7.51 -24.60 -15.41
C ALA A 303 -9.04 -24.52 -15.20
N PRO A 304 -9.51 -23.61 -14.33
CA PRO A 304 -8.73 -22.62 -13.58
C PRO A 304 -8.15 -23.18 -12.26
N GLY A 305 -7.04 -22.59 -11.78
CA GLY A 305 -6.40 -22.95 -10.50
C GLY A 305 -5.31 -24.02 -10.59
N THR A 306 -4.69 -24.20 -11.75
CA THR A 306 -3.47 -25.00 -11.88
C THR A 306 -2.27 -24.20 -11.39
N ASN A 307 -1.20 -24.90 -10.99
CA ASN A 307 0.06 -24.33 -10.49
C ASN A 307 1.28 -25.18 -10.91
N LYS A 308 1.27 -25.69 -12.15
CA LYS A 308 2.23 -26.69 -12.62
C LYS A 308 3.39 -26.11 -13.43
N GLY A 309 3.27 -24.88 -13.90
CA GLY A 309 4.29 -24.16 -14.64
C GLY A 309 5.32 -23.48 -13.74
N VAL A 310 5.97 -22.47 -14.31
CA VAL A 310 6.92 -21.55 -13.69
C VAL A 310 6.23 -20.22 -13.36
N SER A 311 5.37 -19.75 -14.26
CA SER A 311 4.70 -18.45 -14.13
C SER A 311 3.25 -18.45 -14.58
N TYR A 312 2.50 -17.46 -14.10
CA TYR A 312 1.24 -17.02 -14.67
C TYR A 312 1.41 -15.78 -15.54
N TRP A 313 0.58 -15.66 -16.58
CA TRP A 313 0.38 -14.41 -17.32
C TRP A 313 -1.02 -14.42 -17.95
N PHE A 314 -1.46 -13.27 -18.46
CA PHE A 314 -2.73 -13.15 -19.18
C PHE A 314 -2.50 -13.21 -20.70
N ASP A 315 -3.33 -13.96 -21.42
CA ASP A 315 -3.34 -13.97 -22.89
C ASP A 315 -4.44 -13.11 -23.51
N ASP A 316 -5.36 -12.59 -22.69
CA ASP A 316 -6.41 -11.65 -23.08
C ASP A 316 -6.67 -10.60 -21.99
N ILE A 317 -6.98 -9.37 -22.43
CA ILE A 317 -7.16 -8.18 -21.59
C ILE A 317 -8.42 -8.21 -20.73
N ALA A 318 -9.35 -9.14 -21.01
CA ALA A 318 -10.47 -9.43 -20.13
C ALA A 318 -10.00 -9.79 -18.72
N ALA A 319 -8.79 -10.36 -18.61
CA ALA A 319 -8.13 -10.72 -17.35
C ALA A 319 -9.05 -11.47 -16.39
N THR A 320 -9.81 -12.41 -16.94
CA THR A 320 -10.66 -13.34 -16.21
C THR A 320 -9.91 -14.66 -16.05
N ASN A 321 -10.44 -15.57 -15.23
CA ASN A 321 -9.73 -16.81 -14.91
C ASN A 321 -9.48 -17.72 -16.12
N ASP A 322 -10.28 -17.59 -17.17
CA ASP A 322 -10.13 -18.32 -18.44
C ASP A 322 -9.05 -17.74 -19.36
N THR A 323 -8.48 -16.57 -19.01
CA THR A 323 -7.38 -15.93 -19.76
C THR A 323 -6.04 -16.02 -19.03
N VAL A 324 -6.03 -16.63 -17.84
CA VAL A 324 -4.81 -16.92 -17.08
C VAL A 324 -4.14 -18.15 -17.68
N VAL A 325 -2.89 -17.99 -18.10
CA VAL A 325 -2.03 -19.07 -18.59
C VAL A 325 -1.07 -19.45 -17.48
N ASP A 326 -1.09 -20.72 -17.09
CA ASP A 326 -0.07 -21.38 -16.27
C ASP A 326 0.94 -22.04 -17.21
N GLY A 327 2.17 -21.51 -17.28
CA GLY A 327 3.17 -21.99 -18.22
C GLY A 327 4.59 -21.66 -17.83
N ASP A 328 5.50 -21.56 -18.80
CA ASP A 328 6.95 -21.66 -18.58
C ASP A 328 7.75 -20.38 -18.86
N LYS A 329 7.09 -19.22 -18.97
CA LYS A 329 7.80 -17.95 -19.16
C LYS A 329 8.63 -17.60 -17.92
N ASP A 330 9.78 -16.98 -18.16
CA ASP A 330 10.65 -16.47 -17.10
C ASP A 330 9.98 -15.34 -16.32
N THR A 331 10.33 -15.23 -15.04
CA THR A 331 9.83 -14.20 -14.12
C THR A 331 10.92 -13.22 -13.70
N ILE A 332 12.18 -13.51 -14.05
CA ILE A 332 13.36 -12.80 -13.56
C ILE A 332 13.78 -11.73 -14.57
N LEU A 333 13.69 -10.47 -14.17
CA LEU A 333 14.24 -9.34 -14.92
C LEU A 333 15.77 -9.35 -14.82
N GLY A 334 16.44 -9.10 -15.95
CA GLY A 334 17.89 -9.01 -16.05
C GLY A 334 18.47 -7.74 -15.43
N SER A 335 17.66 -6.68 -15.29
CA SER A 335 18.00 -5.44 -14.59
C SER A 335 16.74 -4.60 -14.29
N PHE A 336 16.88 -3.49 -13.56
CA PHE A 336 15.78 -2.53 -13.36
C PHE A 336 15.44 -1.69 -14.61
N LEU A 337 16.14 -1.88 -15.72
CA LEU A 337 15.77 -1.32 -17.03
C LEU A 337 14.88 -2.28 -17.84
N ALA A 338 14.77 -3.53 -17.43
CA ALA A 338 14.01 -4.58 -18.11
C ALA A 338 12.51 -4.47 -17.86
N THR A 339 11.75 -5.09 -18.74
CA THR A 339 10.27 -5.11 -18.72
C THR A 339 9.79 -6.45 -19.27
N GLY A 340 8.50 -6.74 -19.23
CA GLY A 340 7.94 -7.92 -19.92
C GLY A 340 8.19 -7.93 -21.44
N LEU A 341 8.42 -6.77 -22.05
CA LEU A 341 8.75 -6.64 -23.49
C LEU A 341 10.19 -7.05 -23.80
N ASP A 342 11.09 -6.90 -22.83
CA ASP A 342 12.51 -7.23 -22.94
C ASP A 342 13.05 -7.54 -21.54
N MET A 343 12.99 -8.82 -21.17
CA MET A 343 13.37 -9.31 -19.84
C MET A 343 14.88 -9.22 -19.60
N ASP A 344 15.72 -9.13 -20.64
CA ASP A 344 17.19 -9.11 -20.53
C ASP A 344 17.79 -7.70 -20.73
N LYS A 345 16.96 -6.67 -20.92
CA LYS A 345 17.44 -5.31 -21.12
C LYS A 345 18.31 -4.85 -19.94
N GLY A 346 19.47 -4.27 -20.26
CA GLY A 346 20.41 -3.76 -19.24
C GLY A 346 21.11 -4.85 -18.42
N LYS A 347 20.96 -6.13 -18.78
CA LYS A 347 21.68 -7.23 -18.14
C LYS A 347 23.16 -7.14 -18.51
N SER A 348 24.02 -6.82 -17.55
CA SER A 348 25.47 -6.87 -17.71
C SER A 348 25.95 -8.33 -17.63
N ASP A 349 26.78 -8.76 -18.58
CA ASP A 349 27.34 -10.13 -18.61
C ASP A 349 28.45 -10.34 -17.54
N ASP A 350 28.83 -9.32 -16.77
CA ASP A 350 29.82 -9.36 -15.68
C ASP A 350 29.56 -8.19 -14.69
N ASP A 351 29.98 -8.35 -13.42
CA ASP A 351 29.93 -7.41 -12.27
C ASP A 351 30.52 -6.00 -12.59
N SER A 352 29.88 -5.23 -13.46
CA SER A 352 30.12 -3.80 -13.64
C SER A 352 28.81 -3.05 -13.48
N SER A 353 28.65 -2.46 -12.30
CA SER A 353 27.65 -1.46 -11.97
C SER A 353 27.95 -0.18 -12.75
N ASP A 354 27.43 -0.08 -13.97
CA ASP A 354 27.18 1.23 -14.56
C ASP A 354 25.83 1.70 -13.97
N ASP A 355 25.93 2.57 -12.96
CA ASP A 355 24.83 3.32 -12.35
C ASP A 355 24.21 4.25 -13.42
N ASP A 356 23.39 3.70 -14.30
CA ASP A 356 22.38 4.49 -14.99
C ASP A 356 21.18 4.61 -14.03
N ASP A 357 21.01 5.79 -13.43
CA ASP A 357 19.90 6.18 -12.55
C ASP A 357 18.51 5.91 -13.17
N VAL A 358 17.97 4.69 -13.05
CA VAL A 358 16.54 4.34 -13.29
C VAL A 358 16.25 3.02 -12.54
N ALA A 359 15.21 2.81 -11.73
CA ALA A 359 13.86 3.35 -11.70
C ALA A 359 13.41 3.65 -10.26
N THR A 360 12.64 4.72 -10.07
CA THR A 360 11.94 5.05 -8.82
C THR A 360 11.15 3.84 -8.31
N ILE A 361 11.09 3.54 -7.03
CA ILE A 361 10.25 2.43 -6.52
C ILE A 361 8.76 2.79 -6.73
N PRO A 362 7.92 1.91 -7.31
CA PRO A 362 6.48 2.18 -7.43
C PRO A 362 5.87 2.45 -6.05
N GLY A 363 5.03 3.49 -5.94
CA GLY A 363 4.42 3.90 -4.67
C GLY A 363 5.36 4.60 -3.69
N GLY A 364 6.61 4.84 -4.09
CA GLY A 364 7.59 5.56 -3.30
C GLY A 364 7.24 7.04 -3.16
N SER A 365 6.68 7.43 -2.02
CA SER A 365 6.89 8.77 -1.48
C SER A 365 8.20 8.75 -0.71
N SER A 366 9.11 9.68 -1.02
CA SER A 366 10.41 9.81 -0.37
C SER A 366 10.26 9.85 1.15
N SER A 367 10.42 8.69 1.77
CA SER A 367 10.55 8.56 3.22
C SER A 367 11.88 9.21 3.55
N GLY A 368 11.84 10.37 4.20
CA GLY A 368 13.02 11.16 4.52
C GLY A 368 14.06 10.34 5.27
N THR A 369 15.05 9.83 4.54
CA THR A 369 16.33 9.40 5.08
C THR A 369 17.37 10.04 4.19
N GLY A 370 18.07 11.05 4.74
CA GLY A 370 19.15 11.71 4.03
C GLY A 370 20.24 10.70 3.68
N SER A 371 20.32 10.33 2.40
CA SER A 371 21.51 9.72 1.81
C SER A 371 22.65 10.74 1.88
N THR A 372 23.34 10.77 3.03
CA THR A 372 24.71 11.26 3.07
C THR A 372 25.59 10.04 2.86
N SER A 373 26.03 9.89 1.62
CA SER A 373 27.07 8.97 1.20
C SER A 373 28.34 9.26 2.02
N GLY A 374 28.52 8.52 3.11
CA GLY A 374 29.72 8.55 3.93
C GLY A 374 30.84 7.77 3.27
N ALA A 375 31.53 8.39 2.32
CA ALA A 375 32.83 7.90 1.86
C ALA A 375 33.82 7.96 3.04
N THR A 376 34.29 6.79 3.46
CA THR A 376 35.42 6.63 4.35
C THR A 376 36.69 7.10 3.65
N SER A 377 37.32 8.14 4.18
CA SER A 377 38.75 8.38 3.97
C SER A 377 39.34 9.00 5.23
N ASP A 378 40.17 8.21 5.90
CA ASP A 378 41.11 8.62 6.94
C ASP A 378 42.01 9.75 6.44
N GLU A 379 42.12 10.86 7.18
CA GLU A 379 43.40 11.57 7.40
C GLU A 379 43.37 12.32 8.74
N ASP A 380 44.45 12.12 9.52
CA ASP A 380 44.75 12.70 10.82
C ASP A 380 44.83 14.24 10.83
N SER A 381 44.39 14.89 11.92
CA SER A 381 45.27 15.73 12.78
C SER A 381 44.53 16.50 13.89
N ASN A 382 44.91 16.18 15.13
CA ASN A 382 45.21 17.08 16.27
C ASN A 382 44.41 18.39 16.44
N SER A 383 43.67 18.54 17.55
CA SER A 383 44.16 19.11 18.82
C SER A 383 43.07 19.82 19.65
N SER A 384 42.92 19.35 20.90
CA SER A 384 42.81 20.08 22.18
C SER A 384 41.69 21.09 22.48
N ASP A 385 41.11 20.85 23.67
CA ASP A 385 40.64 21.80 24.70
C ASP A 385 39.31 22.53 24.44
N SER A 386 38.39 22.75 25.40
CA SER A 386 38.23 22.40 26.82
C SER A 386 36.94 23.10 27.29
N SER A 387 36.17 22.49 28.22
CA SER A 387 35.37 23.12 29.32
C SER A 387 34.38 24.28 28.99
N SER A 388 33.20 24.45 29.59
CA SER A 388 32.63 24.01 30.87
C SER A 388 31.17 24.53 30.97
N SER A 389 30.36 23.78 31.72
CA SER A 389 29.34 24.18 32.72
C SER A 389 28.80 25.63 32.75
N ASP A 390 27.47 25.79 32.86
CA ASP A 390 26.83 26.01 34.17
C ASP A 390 25.29 26.16 34.09
N ASP A 391 24.65 25.63 35.13
CA ASP A 391 23.25 25.70 35.55
C ASP A 391 22.72 27.13 35.82
N SER A 392 21.39 27.31 35.78
CA SER A 392 20.59 27.59 37.01
C SER A 392 19.14 28.05 36.75
N SER A 393 18.23 27.22 37.26
CA SER A 393 16.92 27.42 37.90
C SER A 393 16.36 28.81 38.28
N GLY A 394 15.01 28.86 38.25
CA GLY A 394 14.13 29.68 39.11
C GLY A 394 12.98 30.32 38.30
N GLY A 395 11.68 30.24 38.59
CA GLY A 395 10.92 29.78 39.75
C GLY A 395 9.71 30.72 39.94
N GLY A 396 8.48 30.17 40.01
CA GLY A 396 7.37 30.73 40.81
C GLY A 396 6.30 31.63 40.15
N GLY A 397 5.09 31.06 39.97
CA GLY A 397 3.90 31.45 40.76
C GLY A 397 2.92 32.49 40.22
N GLY A 398 1.62 32.14 40.20
CA GLY A 398 0.57 32.97 40.80
C GLY A 398 -0.58 33.52 39.92
N ASP A 399 -1.65 32.73 39.81
CA ASP A 399 -3.06 33.06 40.02
C ASP A 399 -3.83 34.24 39.34
N SER A 400 -4.98 33.82 38.79
CA SER A 400 -6.36 34.31 39.04
C SER A 400 -7.03 35.35 38.10
N SER A 401 -8.07 34.84 37.43
CA SER A 401 -9.46 35.34 37.26
C SER A 401 -9.72 36.79 36.82
N ASN A 402 -10.61 36.98 35.83
CA ASN A 402 -12.06 37.21 36.03
C ASN A 402 -12.75 37.71 34.73
N SER A 403 -13.99 37.23 34.50
CA SER A 403 -15.19 37.85 33.87
C SER A 403 -15.06 38.98 32.82
N GLY A 404 -15.90 39.14 31.80
CA GLY A 404 -17.25 38.66 31.48
C GLY A 404 -17.69 39.35 30.16
N SER A 405 -18.48 38.69 29.32
CA SER A 405 -19.93 38.86 29.17
C SER A 405 -20.39 39.88 28.09
N SER A 406 -21.27 39.37 27.22
CA SER A 406 -22.49 39.99 26.65
C SER A 406 -22.48 40.77 25.32
N GLY A 407 -23.50 40.42 24.50
CA GLY A 407 -24.23 41.29 23.55
C GLY A 407 -23.94 41.00 22.07
N SER A 408 -24.67 40.10 21.38
CA SER A 408 -26.01 40.28 20.78
C SER A 408 -26.09 41.40 19.74
N SER A 409 -26.35 41.06 18.46
CA SER A 409 -27.62 41.36 17.77
C SER A 409 -27.52 41.21 16.24
N ASP A 410 -28.55 40.57 15.71
CA ASP A 410 -28.93 40.37 14.31
C ASP A 410 -28.96 41.63 13.43
N SER A 411 -28.79 41.46 12.11
CA SER A 411 -29.87 41.78 11.16
C SER A 411 -29.58 41.31 9.72
N SER A 412 -30.59 40.57 9.25
CA SER A 412 -31.00 40.15 7.91
C SER A 412 -30.90 41.15 6.75
N SER A 413 -30.61 40.62 5.56
CA SER A 413 -31.17 40.89 4.20
C SER A 413 -30.12 40.41 3.18
N ASP A 414 -30.40 39.86 2.00
CA ASP A 414 -31.63 39.59 1.28
C ASP A 414 -31.33 38.45 0.29
N SER A 415 -32.37 37.69 -0.02
CA SER A 415 -32.42 36.57 -0.95
C SER A 415 -32.36 36.99 -2.42
N SER A 416 -31.49 36.36 -3.22
CA SER A 416 -31.73 36.14 -4.66
C SER A 416 -31.05 34.85 -5.11
N CYS A 417 -31.82 33.77 -5.20
CA CYS A 417 -31.42 32.53 -5.86
C CYS A 417 -31.85 32.62 -7.32
N ASP A 418 -30.87 32.62 -8.23
CA ASP A 418 -31.08 32.48 -9.66
C ASP A 418 -30.81 31.02 -10.05
N THR A 419 -31.58 30.57 -11.03
CA THR A 419 -31.82 29.17 -11.37
C THR A 419 -30.73 28.59 -12.27
N GLY A 420 -30.10 27.50 -11.85
CA GLY A 420 -29.25 26.69 -12.73
C GLY A 420 -28.36 25.72 -11.97
N SER A 421 -28.64 24.44 -12.13
CA SER A 421 -27.91 23.27 -11.59
C SER A 421 -28.37 22.75 -10.22
N PHE A 422 -28.70 21.47 -10.26
CA PHE A 422 -29.38 20.67 -9.25
C PHE A 422 -28.39 20.29 -8.13
N SER A 423 -28.59 20.89 -6.96
CA SER A 423 -28.04 20.44 -5.67
C SER A 423 -29.22 20.27 -4.71
N GLN A 424 -29.29 19.12 -4.05
CA GLN A 424 -30.24 18.88 -2.97
C GLN A 424 -29.49 18.30 -1.78
N ASP A 425 -29.12 19.19 -0.86
CA ASP A 425 -29.28 18.96 0.56
C ASP A 425 -30.17 20.07 1.13
N CYS A 426 -31.37 19.68 1.57
CA CYS A 426 -32.28 20.48 2.38
C CYS A 426 -33.04 19.50 3.27
N ASN A 427 -32.56 19.35 4.50
CA ASN A 427 -33.17 18.49 5.50
C ASN A 427 -34.36 19.19 6.19
N GLY A 428 -35.48 18.47 6.33
CA GLY A 428 -36.64 18.83 7.12
C GLY A 428 -37.30 17.55 7.62
N GLY A 429 -37.08 17.22 8.88
CA GLY A 429 -37.35 15.89 9.45
C GLY A 429 -38.80 15.60 9.86
N ALA A 430 -39.10 14.31 10.09
CA ALA A 430 -39.44 13.74 11.40
C ALA A 430 -39.98 12.29 11.26
N ASP A 431 -39.41 11.43 12.11
CA ASP A 431 -39.98 10.26 12.82
C ASP A 431 -39.86 8.82 12.26
N SER A 432 -39.46 7.96 13.21
CA SER A 432 -39.55 6.49 13.33
C SER A 432 -38.57 5.57 12.58
N GLY A 433 -37.74 4.86 13.37
CA GLY A 433 -37.13 3.57 13.02
C GLY A 433 -35.61 3.51 13.14
N ALA A 434 -35.11 3.20 14.34
CA ALA A 434 -33.69 2.94 14.56
C ALA A 434 -33.19 1.69 13.81
N ALA A 435 -32.17 1.88 12.98
CA ALA A 435 -31.25 0.85 12.51
C ALA A 435 -29.84 1.47 12.55
N PRO A 436 -28.78 0.74 12.97
CA PRO A 436 -27.46 1.32 13.09
C PRO A 436 -26.91 1.68 11.70
N GLU A 437 -26.39 2.91 11.56
CA GLU A 437 -25.62 3.34 10.40
C GLU A 437 -24.40 2.44 10.23
N ARG A 438 -24.32 1.77 9.08
CA ARG A 438 -23.14 1.02 8.67
C ARG A 438 -22.18 1.99 8.01
N VAL A 439 -21.14 2.39 8.71
CA VAL A 439 -19.95 3.00 8.11
C VAL A 439 -19.29 1.92 7.24
N MET A 440 -19.16 2.18 5.95
CA MET A 440 -18.74 1.19 4.95
C MET A 440 -17.21 1.23 4.74
N GLY A 441 -16.61 0.04 4.62
CA GLY A 441 -15.15 -0.13 4.50
C GLY A 441 -14.56 0.33 3.18
N ALA A 442 -13.50 1.14 3.24
CA ALA A 442 -12.70 1.52 2.09
C ALA A 442 -11.55 0.53 1.93
N SER A 443 -11.43 -0.12 0.76
CA SER A 443 -10.24 -0.93 0.41
C SER A 443 -8.96 -0.17 0.75
N ALA A 444 -8.05 -0.84 1.48
CA ALA A 444 -6.72 -0.34 1.78
C ALA A 444 -5.96 0.24 0.59
N LEU A 445 -6.28 -0.22 -0.62
CA LEU A 445 -5.57 0.17 -1.84
C LEU A 445 -6.33 1.20 -2.68
N ALA A 446 -7.65 1.32 -2.52
CA ALA A 446 -8.39 2.45 -3.07
C ALA A 446 -7.96 3.80 -2.45
N GLY A 447 -7.36 3.77 -1.25
CA GLY A 447 -6.70 4.91 -0.62
C GLY A 447 -5.34 5.25 -1.24
N ILE A 448 -4.50 4.25 -1.53
CA ILE A 448 -3.14 4.49 -2.05
C ILE A 448 -3.16 4.92 -3.52
N VAL A 449 -4.11 4.43 -4.34
CA VAL A 449 -4.26 4.85 -5.75
C VAL A 449 -4.67 6.33 -5.90
N ALA A 450 -5.15 7.00 -4.84
CA ALA A 450 -5.53 8.41 -4.90
C ALA A 450 -4.36 9.41 -4.73
N LEU A 451 -3.14 8.94 -4.47
CA LEU A 451 -2.05 9.76 -3.90
C LEU A 451 -0.93 10.13 -4.90
N GLY A 452 -1.26 10.22 -6.19
CA GLY A 452 -0.31 10.55 -7.26
C GLY A 452 -0.43 11.96 -7.88
N ALA A 453 -1.40 12.80 -7.49
CA ALA A 453 -1.53 14.12 -8.12
C ALA A 453 -2.17 15.18 -7.21
N LEU A 454 -1.55 16.38 -7.20
CA LEU A 454 -2.02 17.67 -6.66
C LEU A 454 -2.01 17.79 -5.11
N LEU A 455 -1.38 18.78 -4.46
CA LEU A 455 -1.06 20.17 -4.82
C LEU A 455 0.13 20.71 -4.00
N ILE A 456 1.09 21.33 -4.68
CA ILE A 456 1.89 22.44 -4.14
C ILE A 456 1.05 23.71 -4.34
N LEU A 457 0.63 24.34 -3.25
CA LEU A 457 0.43 25.79 -3.15
C LEU A 457 0.75 26.28 -1.74
#